data_AF-A0A8T7CYL1-F1
#
_entry.id   AF-A0A8T7CYL1-F1
#
_cell.length_a   1.000
_cell.length_b   1.000
_cell.length_c   1.000
_cell.angle_alpha   90.00
_cell.angle_beta   90.00
_cell.angle_gamma   90.00
#
_symmetry.space_group_name_H-M   'P 1'
#
loop_
_entity.id
_entity.type
_entity.pdbx_description
1 polymer ?
#
loop_
_entity_poly.entity_id
_entity_poly.type
_entity_poly.pdbx_seq_one_letter_code
_entity_poly.pdbx_strand_id
1 'polypeptide(L)'
;MLIEQLNKNNIPFKYEPSGNIKYPDKYYNDVTSLVRETIFNDLPSNRSIEYTSPQDRDKFINKLKESNIQYSIKHRDNGKWVIWEEKDSEKVKEITTLILHERMQELEKIH
;
A
#
# COMPACT_ATOMS: atom_id res chain seq x y z
N MET A 1 4.83 -1.06 -17.24
CA MET A 1 5.64 -1.96 -16.38
C MET A 1 7.01 -1.34 -16.08
N LEU A 2 7.71 -1.76 -15.02
CA LEU A 2 8.97 -1.11 -14.58
C LEU A 2 10.06 -1.15 -15.66
N ILE A 3 10.22 -2.27 -16.37
CA ILE A 3 11.20 -2.41 -17.46
C ILE A 3 10.96 -1.42 -18.60
N GLU A 4 9.70 -1.21 -18.99
CA GLU A 4 9.35 -0.23 -20.04
C GLU A 4 9.73 1.19 -19.62
N GLN A 5 9.54 1.52 -18.33
CA GLN A 5 9.94 2.82 -17.78
C GLN A 5 11.45 2.98 -17.72
N LEU A 6 12.20 1.95 -17.33
CA LEU A 6 13.67 1.97 -17.35
C LEU A 6 14.19 2.21 -18.78
N ASN A 7 13.63 1.51 -19.77
CA ASN A 7 13.96 1.70 -21.18
C ASN A 7 13.63 3.12 -21.67
N LYS A 8 12.43 3.63 -21.34
CA LYS A 8 11.98 4.98 -21.73
C LYS A 8 12.89 6.08 -21.18
N ASN A 9 13.41 5.89 -19.97
CA ASN A 9 14.31 6.83 -19.31
C ASN A 9 15.80 6.59 -19.64
N ASN A 10 16.11 5.70 -20.58
CA ASN A 10 17.48 5.33 -20.97
C ASN A 10 18.35 4.89 -19.79
N ILE A 11 17.75 4.25 -18.79
CA ILE A 11 18.48 3.75 -17.62
C ILE A 11 19.04 2.38 -17.97
N PRO A 12 20.37 2.18 -17.97
CA PRO A 12 20.96 0.87 -18.22
C PRO A 12 20.66 -0.07 -17.05
N PHE A 13 20.16 -1.26 -17.36
CA PHE A 13 19.87 -2.30 -16.37
C PHE A 13 20.25 -3.69 -16.87
N LYS A 14 20.39 -4.64 -15.94
CA LYS A 14 20.57 -6.07 -16.21
C LYS A 14 19.55 -6.86 -15.42
N TYR A 15 18.91 -7.82 -16.08
CA TYR A 15 18.03 -8.77 -15.44
C TYR A 15 18.84 -9.94 -14.90
N GLU A 16 18.65 -10.29 -13.64
CA GLU A 16 19.25 -11.47 -13.04
C GLU A 16 18.29 -12.66 -13.12
N PRO A 17 18.78 -13.90 -13.24
CA PRO A 17 17.94 -15.10 -13.25
C PRO A 17 17.07 -15.26 -11.99
N SER A 18 17.44 -14.61 -10.88
CA SER A 18 16.65 -14.55 -9.63
C SER A 18 15.44 -13.63 -9.70
N GLY A 19 15.22 -12.91 -10.80
CA GLY A 19 14.16 -11.91 -10.95
C GLY A 19 14.55 -10.50 -10.50
N ASN A 20 15.78 -10.29 -10.02
CA ASN A 20 16.28 -8.98 -9.62
C ASN A 20 16.71 -8.15 -10.84
N ILE A 21 16.60 -6.83 -10.71
CA ILE A 21 17.11 -5.88 -11.70
C ILE A 21 18.28 -5.12 -11.08
N LYS A 22 19.45 -5.18 -11.72
CA LYS A 22 20.63 -4.38 -11.35
C LYS A 22 20.78 -3.19 -12.27
N TYR A 23 21.13 -2.04 -11.72
CA TYR A 23 21.40 -0.80 -12.43
C TYR A 23 22.53 -0.05 -11.72
N PRO A 24 23.25 0.86 -12.41
CA PRO A 24 24.31 1.64 -11.77
C PRO A 24 23.77 2.56 -10.67
N ASP A 25 24.49 2.66 -9.55
CA ASP A 25 24.08 3.42 -8.36
C ASP A 25 23.71 4.88 -8.62
N LYS A 26 24.33 5.50 -9.64
CA LYS A 26 24.00 6.89 -10.03
C LYS A 26 22.54 7.09 -10.42
N TYR A 27 21.82 6.03 -10.81
CA TYR A 27 20.40 6.05 -11.14
C TYR A 27 19.50 5.65 -9.98
N TYR A 28 20.04 5.46 -8.77
CA TYR A 28 19.26 4.99 -7.62
C TYR A 28 18.01 5.84 -7.36
N ASN A 29 18.14 7.17 -7.40
CA ASN A 29 17.01 8.06 -7.18
C ASN A 29 15.96 7.97 -8.31
N ASP A 30 16.41 7.89 -9.55
CA ASP A 30 15.53 7.77 -10.72
C ASP A 30 14.78 6.44 -10.71
N VAL A 31 15.49 5.33 -10.48
CA VAL A 31 14.86 4.01 -10.42
C VAL A 31 13.95 3.91 -9.20
N THR A 32 14.33 4.45 -8.05
CA THR A 32 13.43 4.50 -6.87
C THR A 32 12.16 5.29 -7.18
N SER A 33 12.28 6.40 -7.91
CA SER A 33 11.12 7.22 -8.31
C SER A 33 10.26 6.48 -9.33
N LEU A 34 10.85 5.82 -10.32
CA LEU A 34 10.12 5.00 -11.30
C LEU A 34 9.47 3.76 -10.67
N VAL A 35 10.13 3.11 -9.72
CA VAL A 35 9.56 2.03 -8.91
C VAL A 35 8.38 2.58 -8.14
N ARG A 36 8.54 3.75 -7.51
CA ARG A 36 7.43 4.38 -6.77
C ARG A 36 6.27 4.73 -7.69
N GLU A 37 6.54 5.32 -8.84
CA GLU A 37 5.51 5.63 -9.84
C GLU A 37 4.86 4.36 -10.37
N THR A 38 5.63 3.32 -10.70
CA THR A 38 5.07 2.10 -11.29
C THR A 38 4.31 1.25 -10.26
N ILE A 39 4.73 1.26 -9.00
CA ILE A 39 4.10 0.50 -7.91
C ILE A 39 2.99 1.30 -7.21
N PHE A 40 3.17 2.61 -7.00
CA PHE A 40 2.25 3.45 -6.23
C PHE A 40 1.36 4.37 -7.09
N ASN A 41 1.55 4.56 -8.42
CA ASN A 41 0.68 5.48 -9.18
C ASN A 41 -0.79 5.07 -9.27
N ASP A 42 -1.18 3.80 -9.06
CA ASP A 42 -2.62 3.47 -8.99
C ASP A 42 -3.20 3.42 -7.57
N LEU A 43 -2.40 3.76 -6.57
CA LEU A 43 -2.86 3.87 -5.18
C LEU A 43 -2.91 5.35 -4.82
N PRO A 44 -4.10 5.90 -4.53
CA PRO A 44 -4.18 7.29 -4.12
C PRO A 44 -3.42 7.49 -2.80
N SER A 45 -2.49 8.46 -2.82
CA SER A 45 -1.76 8.89 -1.62
C SER A 45 -2.74 9.33 -0.54
N ASN A 46 -2.50 8.94 0.71
CA ASN A 46 -3.34 9.18 1.89
C ASN A 46 -4.76 8.58 1.85
N ARG A 47 -5.08 7.75 0.84
CA ARG A 47 -6.42 7.15 0.67
C ARG A 47 -6.37 5.65 0.40
N SER A 48 -5.28 5.03 0.83
CA SER A 48 -5.06 3.61 0.71
C SER A 48 -4.27 3.11 1.92
N ILE A 49 -4.57 1.88 2.35
CA ILE A 49 -3.85 1.21 3.43
C ILE A 49 -3.62 -0.25 3.04
N GLU A 50 -2.43 -0.76 3.34
CA GLU A 50 -2.06 -2.16 3.14
C GLU A 50 -2.36 -2.96 4.42
N TYR A 51 -2.98 -4.13 4.26
CA TYR A 51 -3.12 -5.09 5.36
C TYR A 51 -2.40 -6.39 5.02
N THR A 52 -1.46 -6.76 5.89
CA THR A 52 -0.79 -8.07 5.87
C THR A 52 -1.59 -9.12 6.64
N SER A 53 -2.31 -8.74 7.69
CA SER A 53 -3.21 -9.61 8.46
C SER A 53 -4.63 -9.63 7.86
N PRO A 54 -5.16 -10.81 7.47
CA PRO A 54 -6.54 -10.93 6.99
C PRO A 54 -7.58 -10.50 8.03
N GLN A 55 -7.30 -10.76 9.31
CA GLN A 55 -8.23 -10.44 10.41
C GLN A 55 -8.37 -8.93 10.61
N ASP A 56 -7.24 -8.20 10.62
CA ASP A 56 -7.23 -6.74 10.75
C ASP A 56 -7.92 -6.08 9.55
N ARG A 57 -7.68 -6.62 8.35
CA ARG A 57 -8.35 -6.19 7.13
C ARG A 57 -9.88 -6.30 7.25
N ASP A 58 -10.36 -7.46 7.68
CA ASP A 58 -11.81 -7.72 7.73
C ASP A 58 -12.48 -6.88 8.82
N LYS A 59 -11.81 -6.67 9.96
CA LYS A 59 -12.26 -5.73 11.00
C LYS A 59 -12.37 -4.31 10.48
N PHE A 60 -11.35 -3.83 9.76
CA PHE A 60 -11.38 -2.51 9.12
C PHE A 60 -12.50 -2.37 8.08
N ILE A 61 -12.62 -3.34 7.18
CA ILE A 61 -13.69 -3.37 6.17
C ILE A 61 -15.08 -3.31 6.81
N ASN A 62 -15.30 -4.03 7.91
CA ASN A 62 -16.57 -4.00 8.63
C ASN A 62 -16.86 -2.61 9.20
N LYS A 63 -15.86 -1.93 9.78
CA LYS A 63 -16.00 -0.54 10.25
C LYS A 63 -16.29 0.45 9.13
N LEU A 64 -15.68 0.27 7.95
CA LEU A 64 -16.01 1.08 6.77
C LEU A 64 -17.47 0.89 6.35
N LYS A 65 -17.96 -0.36 6.33
CA LYS A 65 -19.37 -0.69 6.02
C LYS A 65 -20.33 -0.07 7.04
N GLU A 66 -20.06 -0.24 8.33
CA GLU A 66 -20.85 0.36 9.42
C GLU A 66 -20.96 1.89 9.28
N SER A 67 -19.90 2.52 8.77
CA SER A 67 -19.81 3.96 8.58
C SER A 67 -20.34 4.45 7.22
N ASN A 68 -20.93 3.56 6.40
CA ASN A 68 -21.37 3.83 5.03
C ASN A 68 -20.27 4.39 4.11
N ILE A 69 -19.01 4.03 4.35
CA ILE A 69 -17.87 4.47 3.53
C ILE A 69 -17.70 3.48 2.38
N GLN A 70 -17.71 4.00 1.16
CA GLN A 70 -17.44 3.22 -0.04
C GLN A 70 -15.94 2.92 -0.13
N TYR A 71 -15.60 1.69 -0.48
CA TYR A 71 -14.22 1.27 -0.62
C TYR A 71 -14.05 0.27 -1.77
N SER A 72 -12.82 0.16 -2.25
CA SER A 72 -12.40 -0.87 -3.20
C SER A 72 -11.19 -1.63 -2.66
N ILE A 73 -11.02 -2.87 -3.11
CA ILE A 73 -9.88 -3.71 -2.76
C ILE A 73 -9.03 -3.90 -4.00
N LYS A 74 -7.74 -3.57 -3.92
CA LYS A 74 -6.75 -3.93 -4.93
C LYS A 74 -5.81 -5.01 -4.40
N HIS A 75 -5.60 -6.04 -5.20
CA HIS A 75 -4.63 -7.09 -4.94
C HIS A 75 -3.31 -6.72 -5.62
N ARG A 76 -2.21 -6.71 -4.88
CA ARG A 76 -0.85 -6.59 -5.42
C ARG A 76 0.03 -7.70 -4.85
N ASP A 77 1.18 -7.94 -5.49
CA ASP A 77 2.07 -9.08 -5.22
C ASP A 77 2.44 -9.28 -3.74
N ASN A 78 2.37 -8.21 -2.93
CA ASN A 78 2.81 -8.22 -1.53
C ASN A 78 1.67 -8.07 -0.51
N GLY A 79 0.42 -7.89 -0.95
CA GLY A 79 -0.68 -7.61 -0.02
C GLY A 79 -1.99 -7.20 -0.65
N LYS A 80 -2.99 -7.00 0.20
CA LYS A 80 -4.28 -6.43 -0.19
C LYS A 80 -4.38 -5.00 0.31
N TRP A 81 -4.74 -4.12 -0.60
CA TRP A 81 -4.89 -2.69 -0.36
C TRP A 81 -6.36 -2.34 -0.31
N VAL A 82 -6.79 -1.64 0.74
CA VAL A 82 -8.13 -1.07 0.86
C VAL A 82 -8.03 0.41 0.49
N ILE A 83 -8.90 0.87 -0.40
CA ILE A 83 -8.87 2.21 -1.00
C ILE A 83 -10.22 2.88 -0.80
N TRP A 84 -10.25 4.16 -0.44
CA TRP A 84 -11.48 4.94 -0.21
C TRP A 84 -11.47 6.30 -0.93
N GLU A 85 -12.62 6.99 -0.92
CA GLU A 85 -12.76 8.33 -1.47
C GLU A 85 -12.18 9.41 -0.56
N GLU A 86 -11.68 10.50 -1.14
CA GLU A 86 -11.00 11.55 -0.38
C GLU A 86 -11.85 12.22 0.68
N LYS A 87 -13.13 12.41 0.39
CA LYS A 87 -14.12 12.98 1.31
C LYS A 87 -14.25 12.21 2.62
N ASP A 88 -13.88 10.93 2.64
CA ASP A 88 -14.04 10.04 3.80
C ASP A 88 -12.74 9.91 4.64
N SER A 89 -11.65 10.57 4.23
CA SER A 89 -10.31 10.35 4.82
C SER A 89 -10.24 10.63 6.33
N GLU A 90 -10.91 11.69 6.82
CA GLU A 90 -10.94 11.98 8.27
C GLU A 90 -11.67 10.88 9.04
N LYS A 91 -12.82 10.40 8.56
CA LYS A 91 -13.54 9.28 9.19
C LYS A 91 -12.74 7.99 9.16
N VAL A 92 -12.04 7.71 8.06
CA VAL A 92 -11.17 6.54 7.96
C VAL A 92 -10.01 6.61 8.95
N LYS A 93 -9.46 7.79 9.20
CA LYS A 93 -8.43 8.01 10.22
C LYS A 93 -8.95 7.74 11.63
N GLU A 94 -10.17 8.16 11.94
CA GLU A 94 -10.84 7.84 13.22
C GLU A 94 -11.02 6.32 13.38
N ILE A 95 -11.53 5.63 12.36
CA ILE A 95 -11.69 4.17 12.34
C ILE A 95 -10.35 3.45 12.58
N THR A 96 -9.30 3.90 11.89
CA THR A 96 -7.96 3.32 12.04
C THR A 96 -7.44 3.49 13.47
N THR A 97 -7.65 4.66 14.05
CA THR A 97 -7.25 4.96 15.43
C THR A 97 -8.00 4.09 16.43
N LEU A 98 -9.31 3.88 16.23
CA LEU A 98 -10.13 3.01 17.07
C LEU A 98 -9.63 1.56 17.04
N ILE A 99 -9.33 1.02 15.86
CA ILE A 99 -8.83 -0.35 15.72
C ILE A 99 -7.47 -0.53 16.40
N LEU A 100 -6.58 0.44 16.28
CA LEU A 100 -5.28 0.43 16.96
C LEU A 100 -5.45 0.44 18.48
N HIS A 101 -6.35 1.28 19.00
CA HIS A 101 -6.62 1.37 20.43
C HIS A 101 -7.22 0.07 20.98
N GLU A 102 -8.20 -0.54 20.28
CA GLU A 102 -8.77 -1.84 20.65
C GLU A 102 -7.69 -2.94 20.72
N ARG A 103 -6.76 -2.95 19.75
CA ARG A 103 -5.65 -3.90 19.73
C ARG A 103 -4.70 -3.72 20.92
N MET A 104 -4.41 -2.47 21.31
CA MET A 104 -3.59 -2.20 22.50
C MET A 104 -4.27 -2.71 23.77
N GLN A 105 -5.57 -2.50 23.91
CA GLN A 105 -6.33 -3.01 25.07
C GLN A 105 -6.40 -4.53 25.12
N GLU A 106 -6.50 -5.21 23.97
CA GLU A 106 -6.47 -6.67 23.90
C GLU A 106 -5.10 -7.22 24.34
N LEU A 107 -3.99 -6.55 23.96
CA LEU A 107 -2.64 -6.93 24.39
C LEU A 107 -2.41 -6.71 25.88
N GLU A 108 -2.95 -5.64 26.45
CA GLU A 108 -2.87 -5.34 27.89
C GLU A 108 -3.63 -6.35 28.76
N LYS A 109 -4.72 -6.94 28.25
CA LYS A 109 -5.50 -7.96 28.98
C LYS A 109 -4.84 -9.35 29.02
N ILE A 110 -3.82 -9.57 28.21
CA ILE A 110 -3.07 -10.84 28.14
C ILE A 110 -1.86 -10.83 29.09
N HIS A 111 -1.55 -9.67 29.70
CA HIS A 111 -0.54 -9.50 30.76
C HIS A 111 -1.18 -9.44 32.15
#